data_AF-A0A6H2A168-F1
#
_entry.id   AF-A0A6H2A168-F1
#
_cell.length_a   1.000
_cell.length_b   1.000
_cell.length_c   1.000
_cell.angle_alpha   90.00
_cell.angle_beta   90.00
_cell.angle_gamma   90.00
#
_symmetry.space_group_name_H-M   'P 1'
#
loop_
_entity.id
_entity.type
_entity.pdbx_description
1 polymer ?
#
loop_
_entity_poly.entity_id
_entity_poly.type
_entity_poly.pdbx_seq_one_letter_code
_entity_poly.pdbx_strand_id
1 'polypeptide(L)'
;MFNRIQFLEDRGVPYLTSGTDISKDWLGIKCPFCDDPLNHCGISPNGMAFTCWKCKESGSIIKLITEVDSIPWYQAKEVFAKYSDRVIEPYIKIEPTGRTQVIWPPYTVRTLLPAQRIWLESKGFDIDTYKKYQLRCTDIIGKWKFRIVIPIIMSHRIVSYTTRVINDAMSPRYKTCPNEDTVLPIKNTLYNIDSAI
;
A
#
# COMPACT_ATOMS: atom_id res chain seq x y z
N MET A 1 7.80 20.73 9.52
CA MET A 1 7.41 21.55 8.34
C MET A 1 8.51 21.39 7.30
N PHE A 2 8.25 21.44 5.99
CA PHE A 2 9.33 21.21 5.01
C PHE A 2 10.26 22.42 4.91
N ASN A 3 11.55 22.24 5.19
CA ASN A 3 12.60 23.26 5.10
C ASN A 3 13.01 23.49 3.64
N ARG A 4 12.16 24.24 2.95
CA ARG A 4 12.30 24.63 1.54
C ARG A 4 13.59 25.39 1.22
N ILE A 5 14.14 26.18 2.16
CA ILE A 5 15.37 26.95 1.93
C ILE A 5 16.56 26.00 1.88
N GLN A 6 16.75 25.20 2.93
CA GLN A 6 17.86 24.24 3.01
C GLN A 6 17.82 23.25 1.84
N PHE A 7 16.64 22.78 1.45
CA PHE A 7 16.48 21.89 0.30
C PHE A 7 17.05 22.48 -1.00
N LEU A 8 16.80 23.77 -1.26
CA LEU A 8 17.26 24.46 -2.47
C LEU A 8 18.74 24.80 -2.39
N GLU A 9 19.22 25.24 -1.23
CA GLU A 9 20.63 25.54 -0.97
C GLU A 9 21.53 24.32 -1.19
N ASP A 10 21.14 23.15 -0.66
CA ASP A 10 21.87 21.89 -0.81
C ASP A 10 22.01 21.45 -2.29
N ARG A 11 21.15 21.97 -3.17
CA ARG A 11 21.14 21.68 -4.62
C ARG A 11 21.73 22.81 -5.46
N GLY A 12 22.11 23.91 -4.83
CA GLY A 12 22.54 25.12 -5.54
C GLY A 12 21.45 25.69 -6.45
N VAL A 13 20.17 25.49 -6.13
CA VAL A 13 19.05 26.02 -6.93
C VAL A 13 18.80 27.47 -6.52
N PRO A 14 18.98 28.45 -7.42
CA PRO A 14 18.70 29.85 -7.12
C PRO A 14 17.21 30.07 -6.85
N TYR A 15 16.90 30.91 -5.86
CA TYR A 15 15.53 31.24 -5.51
C TYR A 15 15.38 32.71 -5.15
N LEU A 16 14.14 33.20 -5.29
CA LEU A 16 13.72 34.53 -4.88
C LEU A 16 12.77 34.42 -3.70
N THR A 17 12.97 35.27 -2.70
CA THR A 17 12.11 35.39 -1.51
C THR A 17 11.08 36.52 -1.62
N SER A 18 11.23 37.38 -2.64
CA SER A 18 10.37 38.52 -2.92
C SER A 18 10.52 38.97 -4.37
N GLY A 19 9.47 39.54 -4.96
CA GLY A 19 9.50 40.13 -6.30
C GLY A 19 8.10 40.37 -6.85
N THR A 20 7.99 41.08 -7.98
CA THR A 20 6.72 41.36 -8.66
C THR A 20 5.98 40.08 -9.08
N ASP A 21 6.74 39.01 -9.30
CA ASP A 21 6.26 37.74 -9.84
C ASP A 21 6.02 36.66 -8.77
N ILE A 22 6.12 37.02 -7.47
CA ILE A 22 6.05 36.05 -6.35
C ILE A 22 5.12 36.56 -5.25
N SER A 23 4.18 35.70 -4.84
CA SER A 23 3.28 35.97 -3.70
C SER A 23 4.06 36.11 -2.38
N LYS A 24 3.60 36.94 -1.45
CA LYS A 24 4.23 37.15 -0.14
C LYS A 24 4.51 35.81 0.57
N ASP A 25 5.74 35.64 1.06
CA ASP A 25 6.26 34.45 1.76
C ASP A 25 6.40 33.17 0.90
N TRP A 26 6.22 33.26 -0.43
CA TRP A 26 6.56 32.18 -1.35
C TRP A 26 8.03 32.25 -1.77
N LEU A 27 8.60 31.10 -2.13
CA LEU A 27 9.91 31.05 -2.79
C LEU A 27 9.68 30.84 -4.29
N GLY A 28 10.19 31.73 -5.14
CA GLY A 28 10.16 31.54 -6.59
C GLY A 28 11.45 30.92 -7.09
N ILE A 29 11.36 29.85 -7.87
CA ILE A 29 12.48 29.20 -8.56
C ILE A 29 12.21 29.11 -10.05
N LYS A 30 13.28 28.86 -10.83
CA LYS A 30 13.13 28.46 -12.23
C LYS A 30 12.30 27.18 -12.30
N CYS A 31 11.27 27.18 -13.15
CA CYS A 31 10.37 26.03 -13.26
C CYS A 31 11.12 24.82 -13.83
N PRO A 32 11.11 23.65 -13.16
CA PRO A 32 11.73 22.46 -13.74
C PRO A 32 10.80 21.76 -14.75
N PHE A 33 9.53 22.16 -14.84
CA PHE A 33 8.53 21.58 -15.75
C PHE A 33 8.37 22.32 -17.08
N CYS A 34 9.05 23.45 -17.26
CA CYS A 34 8.99 24.21 -18.51
C CYS A 34 10.23 25.11 -18.69
N ASP A 35 10.48 25.55 -19.93
CA ASP A 35 11.63 26.38 -20.29
C ASP A 35 11.46 27.87 -19.94
N ASP A 36 10.84 28.16 -18.80
CA ASP A 36 10.68 29.53 -18.33
C ASP A 36 12.03 30.09 -17.86
N PRO A 37 12.50 31.22 -18.42
CA PRO A 37 13.75 31.84 -17.95
C PRO A 37 13.60 32.54 -16.60
N LEU A 38 12.36 32.75 -16.13
CA LEU A 38 12.06 33.46 -14.89
C LEU A 38 11.66 32.52 -13.74
N ASN A 39 11.47 33.09 -12.55
CA ASN A 39 11.25 32.36 -11.30
C ASN A 39 9.76 32.20 -10.95
N HIS A 40 8.92 31.84 -11.94
CA HIS A 40 7.47 31.73 -11.73
C HIS A 40 7.04 30.43 -11.02
N CYS A 41 7.94 29.51 -10.70
CA CYS A 41 7.59 28.32 -9.93
C CYS A 41 7.66 28.64 -8.44
N GLY A 42 6.51 28.93 -7.85
CA GLY A 42 6.38 29.26 -6.44
C GLY A 42 6.28 28.03 -5.56
N ILE A 43 7.03 27.99 -4.46
CA ILE A 43 6.88 27.03 -3.36
C ILE A 43 6.14 27.70 -2.21
N SER A 44 5.07 27.07 -1.73
CA SER A 44 4.17 27.61 -0.72
C SER A 44 4.88 27.91 0.61
N PRO A 45 4.35 28.84 1.43
CA PRO A 45 4.90 29.18 2.75
C PRO A 45 5.09 27.97 3.67
N ASN A 46 4.15 27.03 3.65
CA ASN A 46 4.21 25.80 4.44
C ASN A 46 5.12 24.71 3.85
N GLY A 47 5.70 24.94 2.67
CA GLY A 47 6.59 24.01 1.97
C GLY A 47 5.90 22.73 1.46
N MET A 48 4.56 22.68 1.42
CA MET A 48 3.82 21.46 1.07
C MET A 48 3.38 21.40 -0.39
N ALA A 49 3.35 22.55 -1.09
CA ALA A 49 2.85 22.65 -2.44
C ALA A 49 3.73 23.58 -3.30
N PHE A 50 3.63 23.41 -4.61
CA PHE A 50 4.19 24.34 -5.57
C PHE A 50 3.15 24.67 -6.65
N THR A 51 3.33 25.83 -7.28
CA THR A 51 2.55 26.27 -8.43
C THR A 51 3.44 27.09 -9.35
N CYS A 52 3.49 26.73 -10.63
CA CYS A 52 4.06 27.58 -11.67
C CYS A 52 3.00 28.50 -12.26
N TRP A 53 3.18 29.82 -12.13
CA TRP A 53 2.22 30.79 -12.68
C TRP A 53 2.24 30.89 -14.21
N LYS A 54 3.28 30.37 -14.87
CA LYS A 54 3.41 30.35 -16.33
C LYS A 54 2.78 29.12 -16.98
N CYS A 55 3.30 27.92 -16.70
CA CYS A 55 2.79 26.67 -17.31
C CYS A 55 1.60 26.06 -16.56
N LYS A 56 1.20 26.62 -15.41
CA LYS A 56 0.09 26.15 -14.55
C LYS A 56 0.32 24.79 -13.89
N GLU A 57 1.50 24.21 -14.05
CA GLU A 57 1.89 23.01 -13.33
C GLU A 57 1.87 23.27 -11.81
N SER A 58 1.29 22.35 -11.07
CA SER A 58 1.11 22.47 -9.62
C SER A 58 1.00 21.11 -8.97
N GLY A 59 1.23 21.06 -7.67
CA GLY A 59 1.08 19.81 -6.93
C GLY A 59 1.78 19.83 -5.58
N SER A 60 2.03 18.63 -5.07
CA SER A 60 2.75 18.46 -3.82
C SER A 60 4.23 18.79 -3.98
N ILE A 61 4.88 19.18 -2.88
CA ILE A 61 6.32 19.37 -2.85
C ILE A 61 7.08 18.09 -3.26
N ILE A 62 6.53 16.90 -3.01
CA ILE A 62 7.14 15.63 -3.43
C ILE A 62 7.22 15.56 -4.96
N LYS A 63 6.19 16.02 -5.68
CA LYS A 63 6.23 16.11 -7.16
C LYS A 63 7.28 17.12 -7.64
N LEU A 64 7.49 18.21 -6.90
CA LEU A 64 8.58 19.13 -7.25
C LEU A 64 9.95 18.47 -7.04
N ILE A 65 10.15 17.79 -5.90
CA ILE A 65 11.40 17.08 -5.59
C ILE A 65 11.72 16.03 -6.66
N THR A 66 10.73 15.26 -7.13
CA THR A 66 10.96 14.27 -8.20
C THR A 66 11.53 14.90 -9.46
N GLU A 67 11.05 16.09 -9.81
CA GLU A 67 11.50 16.79 -11.02
C GLU A 67 12.86 17.44 -10.82
N VAL A 68 13.04 18.19 -9.73
CA VAL A 68 14.30 18.88 -9.42
C VAL A 68 15.48 17.90 -9.31
N ASP A 69 15.25 16.73 -8.70
CA ASP A 69 16.31 15.72 -8.50
C ASP A 69 16.35 14.68 -9.62
N SER A 70 15.37 14.67 -10.53
CA SER A 70 15.20 13.62 -11.54
C SER A 70 15.16 12.21 -10.94
N ILE A 71 14.39 12.05 -9.85
CA ILE A 71 14.27 10.78 -9.10
C ILE A 71 12.84 10.24 -9.06
N PRO A 72 12.66 8.91 -8.92
CA PRO A 72 11.35 8.32 -8.71
C PRO A 72 10.67 8.80 -7.42
N TRP A 73 9.33 8.77 -7.41
CA TRP A 73 8.50 9.23 -6.28
C TRP A 73 8.87 8.63 -4.92
N TYR A 74 9.32 7.37 -4.85
CA TYR A 74 9.70 6.75 -3.58
C TYR A 74 10.97 7.38 -2.99
N GLN A 75 11.97 7.71 -3.81
CA GLN A 75 13.20 8.38 -3.37
C GLN A 75 12.90 9.83 -2.97
N ALA A 76 12.00 10.51 -3.68
CA ALA A 76 11.58 11.86 -3.33
C ALA A 76 10.92 11.94 -1.93
N LYS A 77 10.28 10.87 -1.46
CA LYS A 77 9.79 10.80 -0.07
C LYS A 77 10.92 10.73 0.95
N GLU A 78 11.98 10.00 0.65
CA GLU A 78 13.17 9.92 1.52
C GLU A 78 13.87 11.28 1.59
N VAL A 79 13.98 11.97 0.46
CA VAL A 79 14.45 13.36 0.41
C VAL A 79 13.54 14.26 1.25
N PHE A 80 12.22 14.21 1.04
CA PHE A 80 11.27 14.99 1.83
C PHE A 80 11.44 14.78 3.34
N ALA A 81 11.62 13.53 3.77
CA ALA A 81 11.79 13.19 5.18
C ALA A 81 13.06 13.81 5.80
N LYS A 82 14.14 13.99 5.02
CA LYS A 82 15.38 14.64 5.50
C LYS A 82 15.18 16.13 5.81
N TYR A 83 14.28 16.80 5.10
CA TYR A 83 14.02 18.22 5.23
C TYR A 83 12.71 18.53 5.94
N SER A 84 12.07 17.55 6.56
CA SER A 84 10.75 17.73 7.18
C SER A 84 10.67 17.03 8.52
N ASP A 85 10.22 17.76 9.54
CA ASP A 85 9.87 17.16 10.84
C ASP A 85 8.60 16.30 10.77
N ARG A 86 7.89 16.28 9.63
CA ARG A 86 6.74 15.40 9.42
C ARG A 86 7.21 14.04 8.93
N VAL A 87 6.92 13.03 9.72
CA VAL A 87 6.87 11.63 9.26
C VAL A 87 5.76 11.53 8.22
N ILE A 88 6.11 11.26 6.95
CA ILE A 88 5.12 10.80 5.98
C ILE A 88 4.82 9.34 6.34
N GLU A 89 3.79 9.12 7.14
CA GLU A 89 3.22 7.77 7.21
C GLU A 89 2.60 7.45 5.84
N PRO A 90 2.89 6.25 5.27
CA PRO A 90 2.19 5.82 4.08
C PRO A 90 0.69 5.77 4.39
N TYR A 91 -0.05 6.75 3.86
CA TYR A 91 -1.51 6.73 3.93
C TYR A 91 -2.02 5.60 3.03
N ILE A 92 -2.17 4.42 3.61
CA ILE A 92 -2.96 3.35 3.01
C ILE A 92 -4.40 3.62 3.45
N LYS A 93 -5.27 3.96 2.50
CA LYS A 93 -6.71 4.04 2.77
C LYS A 93 -7.23 2.60 2.97
N ILE A 94 -7.14 2.13 4.20
CA ILE A 94 -7.68 0.85 4.63
C ILE A 94 -9.17 1.09 4.90
N GLU A 95 -10.04 0.78 3.95
CA GLU A 95 -11.49 0.78 4.20
C GLU A 95 -11.91 -0.61 4.74
N PRO A 96 -12.16 -0.75 6.05
CA PRO A 96 -12.82 -1.95 6.56
C PRO A 96 -14.23 -2.04 5.96
N THR A 97 -14.69 -3.26 5.74
CA THR A 97 -15.98 -3.53 5.07
C THR A 97 -17.20 -3.30 5.97
N GLY A 98 -16.97 -2.94 7.24
CA GLY A 98 -18.00 -2.86 8.28
C GLY A 98 -18.31 -4.20 8.97
N ARG A 99 -17.75 -5.33 8.51
CA ARG A 99 -17.93 -6.63 9.19
C ARG A 99 -17.01 -6.79 10.39
N THR A 100 -17.50 -7.43 11.43
CA THR A 100 -16.71 -7.82 12.63
C THR A 100 -16.10 -9.21 12.51
N GLN A 101 -16.62 -10.05 11.61
CA GLN A 101 -16.18 -11.42 11.35
C GLN A 101 -16.29 -11.76 9.86
N VAL A 102 -15.44 -12.69 9.41
CA VAL A 102 -15.45 -13.22 8.05
C VAL A 102 -16.58 -14.24 7.87
N ILE A 103 -17.27 -14.18 6.73
CA ILE A 103 -18.21 -15.24 6.31
C ILE A 103 -17.42 -16.37 5.65
N TRP A 104 -17.38 -17.52 6.32
CA TRP A 104 -16.73 -18.71 5.81
C TRP A 104 -17.45 -19.28 4.58
N PRO A 105 -16.71 -19.96 3.68
CA PRO A 105 -17.33 -20.81 2.67
C PRO A 105 -18.34 -21.77 3.32
N PRO A 106 -19.51 -22.00 2.72
CA PRO A 106 -20.41 -23.06 3.16
C PRO A 106 -19.68 -24.40 3.26
N TYR A 107 -20.08 -25.22 4.24
CA TYR A 107 -19.48 -26.55 4.51
C TYR A 107 -17.99 -26.48 4.89
N THR A 108 -17.54 -25.37 5.46
CA THR A 108 -16.19 -25.28 6.03
C THR A 108 -16.11 -26.08 7.33
N VAL A 109 -15.19 -27.04 7.39
CA VAL A 109 -14.88 -27.83 8.58
C VAL A 109 -13.51 -27.47 9.13
N ARG A 110 -13.38 -27.52 10.46
CA ARG A 110 -12.12 -27.32 11.19
C ARG A 110 -11.31 -28.60 11.37
N THR A 111 -11.73 -29.69 10.75
CA THR A 111 -11.02 -30.97 10.78
C THR A 111 -10.34 -31.18 9.44
N LEU A 112 -9.08 -31.60 9.47
CA LEU A 112 -8.36 -31.96 8.27
C LEU A 112 -8.92 -33.27 7.69
N LEU A 113 -9.62 -33.16 6.57
CA LEU A 113 -10.20 -34.30 5.86
C LEU A 113 -9.11 -35.16 5.18
N PRO A 114 -9.32 -36.48 5.00
CA PRO A 114 -8.28 -37.39 4.48
C PRO A 114 -7.67 -36.96 3.14
N ALA A 115 -8.49 -36.55 2.17
CA ALA A 115 -8.00 -36.13 0.86
C ALA A 115 -7.12 -34.87 0.94
N GLN A 116 -7.51 -33.91 1.77
CA GLN A 116 -6.75 -32.68 2.02
C GLN A 116 -5.45 -32.97 2.77
N ARG A 117 -5.45 -33.94 3.69
CA ARG A 117 -4.24 -34.40 4.38
C ARG A 117 -3.23 -34.97 3.39
N ILE A 118 -3.65 -35.94 2.58
CA ILE A 118 -2.78 -36.58 1.56
C ILE A 118 -2.22 -35.50 0.63
N TRP A 119 -3.04 -34.54 0.22
CA TRP A 119 -2.59 -33.45 -0.62
C TRP A 119 -1.56 -32.55 0.08
N LEU A 120 -1.80 -32.13 1.33
CA LEU A 120 -0.84 -31.30 2.08
C LEU A 120 0.49 -32.02 2.29
N GLU A 121 0.46 -33.28 2.68
CA GLU A 121 1.64 -34.12 2.88
C GLU A 121 2.42 -34.28 1.56
N SER A 122 1.73 -34.45 0.42
CA SER A 122 2.36 -34.48 -0.91
C SER A 122 3.06 -33.17 -1.30
N LYS A 123 2.69 -32.04 -0.65
CA LYS A 123 3.35 -30.74 -0.82
C LYS A 123 4.43 -30.47 0.24
N GLY A 124 4.71 -31.43 1.12
CA GLY A 124 5.70 -31.30 2.19
C GLY A 124 5.21 -30.56 3.43
N PHE A 125 3.89 -30.41 3.60
CA PHE A 125 3.31 -29.82 4.81
C PHE A 125 2.84 -30.89 5.78
N ASP A 126 3.16 -30.71 7.06
CA ASP A 126 2.78 -31.60 8.15
C ASP A 126 1.49 -31.15 8.86
N ILE A 127 1.08 -31.94 9.85
CA ILE A 127 -0.09 -31.63 10.67
C ILE A 127 0.11 -30.38 11.55
N ASP A 128 1.34 -30.03 11.86
CA ASP A 128 1.63 -28.86 12.68
C ASP A 128 1.49 -27.58 11.87
N THR A 129 1.80 -27.61 10.57
CA THR A 129 1.44 -26.57 9.61
C THR A 129 -0.07 -26.31 9.61
N TYR A 130 -0.87 -27.38 9.57
CA TYR A 130 -2.33 -27.28 9.61
C TYR A 130 -2.83 -26.55 10.86
N LYS A 131 -2.30 -26.93 12.04
CA LYS A 131 -2.66 -26.31 13.32
C LYS A 131 -2.17 -24.86 13.42
N LYS A 132 -0.89 -24.63 13.10
CA LYS A 132 -0.22 -23.32 13.19
C LYS A 132 -0.96 -22.26 12.40
N TYR A 133 -1.33 -22.56 11.15
CA TYR A 133 -2.00 -21.61 10.27
C TYR A 133 -3.53 -21.71 10.31
N GLN A 134 -4.08 -22.47 11.26
CA GLN A 134 -5.51 -22.66 11.47
C GLN A 134 -6.27 -23.04 10.19
N LEU A 135 -5.64 -23.88 9.36
CA LEU A 135 -6.19 -24.26 8.07
C LEU A 135 -7.56 -24.94 8.26
N ARG A 136 -8.44 -24.76 7.29
CA ARG A 136 -9.76 -25.41 7.27
C ARG A 136 -9.96 -26.11 5.94
N CYS A 137 -11.02 -26.90 5.83
CA CYS A 137 -11.34 -27.62 4.60
C CYS A 137 -12.79 -27.36 4.20
N THR A 138 -13.06 -27.40 2.91
CA THR A 138 -14.42 -27.49 2.38
C THR A 138 -14.68 -28.90 1.91
N ASP A 139 -15.95 -29.29 1.99
CA ASP A 139 -16.42 -30.62 1.56
C ASP A 139 -16.47 -30.75 0.02
N ILE A 140 -17.09 -31.81 -0.48
CA ILE A 140 -17.27 -32.13 -1.91
C ILE A 140 -18.43 -31.35 -2.57
N ILE A 141 -19.19 -30.58 -1.78
CA ILE A 141 -20.43 -29.91 -2.20
C ILE A 141 -20.22 -28.39 -2.37
N GLY A 142 -20.91 -27.84 -3.38
CA GLY A 142 -21.02 -26.39 -3.57
C GLY A 142 -19.86 -25.74 -4.30
N LYS A 143 -19.93 -24.40 -4.43
CA LYS A 143 -18.99 -23.60 -5.25
C LYS A 143 -17.54 -23.60 -4.75
N TRP A 144 -17.34 -24.00 -3.50
CA TRP A 144 -16.06 -24.07 -2.82
C TRP A 144 -15.52 -25.49 -2.67
N LYS A 145 -16.12 -26.49 -3.30
CA LYS A 145 -15.76 -27.89 -3.11
C LYS A 145 -14.27 -28.20 -3.32
N PHE A 146 -13.77 -29.17 -2.55
CA PHE A 146 -12.40 -29.70 -2.62
C PHE A 146 -11.31 -28.65 -2.36
N ARG A 147 -11.48 -27.80 -1.36
CA ARG A 147 -10.50 -26.74 -1.05
C ARG A 147 -9.98 -26.83 0.37
N ILE A 148 -8.71 -26.44 0.50
CA ILE A 148 -8.11 -26.02 1.76
C ILE A 148 -8.37 -24.52 1.86
N VAL A 149 -8.97 -24.10 2.97
CA VAL A 149 -9.18 -22.69 3.32
C VAL A 149 -8.00 -22.26 4.19
N ILE A 150 -7.38 -21.15 3.78
CA ILE A 150 -6.18 -20.57 4.36
C ILE A 150 -6.60 -19.22 4.96
N PRO A 151 -6.85 -19.16 6.28
CA PRO A 151 -7.24 -17.91 6.95
C PRO A 151 -6.12 -16.87 6.86
N ILE A 152 -6.50 -15.60 6.74
CA ILE A 152 -5.59 -14.47 6.83
C ILE A 152 -5.82 -13.81 8.19
N ILE A 153 -4.76 -13.77 9.01
CA ILE A 153 -4.80 -13.30 10.40
C ILE A 153 -3.98 -12.01 10.49
N MET A 154 -4.57 -10.97 11.05
CA MET A 154 -3.92 -9.70 11.37
C MET A 154 -4.40 -9.22 12.74
N SER A 155 -3.49 -8.72 13.57
CA SER A 155 -3.78 -8.32 14.95
C SER A 155 -4.53 -9.41 15.73
N HIS A 156 -4.10 -10.65 15.56
CA HIS A 156 -4.65 -11.88 16.12
C HIS A 156 -6.12 -12.16 15.76
N ARG A 157 -6.64 -11.53 14.71
CA ARG A 157 -8.01 -11.72 14.23
C ARG A 157 -8.02 -12.22 12.79
N ILE A 158 -8.93 -13.14 12.49
CA ILE A 158 -9.17 -13.57 11.12
C ILE A 158 -9.89 -12.44 10.38
N VAL A 159 -9.24 -11.88 9.37
CA VAL A 159 -9.75 -10.72 8.62
C VAL A 159 -10.21 -11.05 7.20
N SER A 160 -9.67 -12.14 6.63
CA SER A 160 -10.02 -12.66 5.31
C SER A 160 -9.61 -14.13 5.19
N TYR A 161 -9.74 -14.73 4.01
CA TYR A 161 -9.13 -16.01 3.66
C TYR A 161 -8.85 -16.08 2.18
N THR A 162 -7.88 -16.91 1.81
CA THR A 162 -7.81 -17.49 0.47
C THR A 162 -8.04 -18.99 0.55
N THR A 163 -8.20 -19.64 -0.59
CA THR A 163 -8.42 -21.08 -0.66
C THR A 163 -7.61 -21.66 -1.79
N ARG A 164 -7.17 -22.90 -1.61
CA ARG A 164 -6.48 -23.69 -2.64
C ARG A 164 -7.28 -24.95 -2.93
N VAL A 165 -7.56 -25.22 -4.20
CA VAL A 165 -8.16 -26.50 -4.59
C VAL A 165 -7.11 -27.62 -4.50
N ILE A 166 -7.52 -28.78 -3.97
CA ILE A 166 -6.64 -29.96 -3.86
C ILE A 166 -6.62 -30.81 -5.15
N ASN A 167 -7.63 -30.65 -6.00
CA ASN A 167 -7.63 -31.25 -7.33
C ASN A 167 -7.01 -30.28 -8.33
N ASP A 168 -5.78 -30.54 -8.76
CA ASP A 168 -5.02 -29.67 -9.65
C ASP A 168 -5.65 -29.51 -11.06
N ALA A 169 -6.58 -30.40 -11.45
CA ALA A 169 -7.37 -30.26 -12.68
C ALA A 169 -8.50 -29.23 -12.58
N MET A 170 -8.85 -28.78 -11.37
CA MET A 170 -9.92 -27.80 -11.16
C MET A 170 -9.42 -26.35 -11.26
N SER A 171 -10.17 -25.53 -12.00
CA SER A 171 -9.96 -24.08 -12.10
C SER A 171 -11.10 -23.32 -11.41
N PRO A 172 -10.83 -22.15 -10.79
CA PRO A 172 -9.51 -21.59 -10.53
C PRO A 172 -8.80 -22.29 -9.37
N ARG A 173 -7.46 -22.36 -9.48
CA ARG A 173 -6.60 -22.97 -8.47
C ARG A 173 -6.73 -22.30 -7.10
N TYR A 174 -6.81 -20.97 -7.10
CA TYR A 174 -7.09 -20.16 -5.91
C TYR A 174 -8.43 -19.45 -6.01
N LYS A 175 -9.15 -19.35 -4.89
CA LYS A 175 -10.32 -18.48 -4.73
C LYS A 175 -10.21 -17.75 -3.41
N THR A 176 -10.45 -16.46 -3.42
CA THR A 176 -10.34 -15.61 -2.23
C THR A 176 -11.72 -15.21 -1.72
N CYS A 177 -11.81 -14.94 -0.42
CA CYS A 177 -13.00 -14.38 0.21
C CYS A 177 -13.49 -13.12 -0.55
N PRO A 178 -14.77 -13.06 -0.96
CA PRO A 178 -15.35 -11.85 -1.55
C PRO A 178 -15.21 -10.66 -0.61
N ASN A 179 -15.00 -9.45 -1.15
CA ASN A 179 -14.77 -8.27 -0.31
C ASN A 179 -15.94 -8.05 0.67
N GLU A 180 -17.16 -8.23 0.20
CA GLU A 180 -18.39 -8.15 0.97
C GLU A 180 -18.51 -9.20 2.09
N ASP A 181 -17.65 -10.22 2.13
CA ASP A 181 -17.62 -11.29 3.13
C ASP A 181 -16.39 -11.19 4.07
N THR A 182 -15.45 -10.29 3.78
CA THR A 182 -14.25 -10.05 4.60
C THR A 182 -14.49 -9.05 5.72
N VAL A 183 -13.62 -9.01 6.73
CA VAL A 183 -13.45 -7.86 7.65
C VAL A 183 -12.53 -6.81 7.01
N LEU A 184 -11.46 -7.30 6.37
CA LEU A 184 -10.52 -6.49 5.63
C LEU A 184 -10.24 -7.09 4.24
N PRO A 185 -10.35 -6.32 3.14
CA PRO A 185 -10.08 -6.82 1.80
C PRO A 185 -8.66 -7.36 1.68
N ILE A 186 -8.49 -8.50 0.98
CA ILE A 186 -7.19 -9.21 0.90
C ILE A 186 -6.04 -8.31 0.42
N LYS A 187 -6.32 -7.34 -0.47
CA LYS A 187 -5.33 -6.40 -1.02
C LYS A 187 -4.72 -5.46 0.03
N ASN A 188 -5.39 -5.33 1.17
CA ASN A 188 -4.97 -4.52 2.31
C ASN A 188 -4.39 -5.40 3.44
N THR A 189 -4.07 -6.66 3.15
CA THR A 189 -3.53 -7.62 4.12
C THR A 189 -2.17 -8.13 3.70
N LEU A 190 -1.36 -8.57 4.67
CA LEU A 190 -0.17 -9.37 4.44
C LEU A 190 -0.31 -10.69 5.18
N TYR A 191 -0.16 -11.80 4.46
CA TYR A 191 -0.27 -13.12 5.06
C TYR A 191 0.83 -13.34 6.10
N ASN A 192 0.43 -13.86 7.27
CA ASN A 192 1.34 -14.20 8.37
C ASN A 192 2.09 -13.01 9.01
N ILE A 193 1.59 -11.78 8.85
CA ILE A 193 2.23 -10.57 9.42
C ILE A 193 2.41 -10.66 10.93
N ASP A 194 1.44 -11.22 11.66
CA ASP A 194 1.49 -11.33 13.13
C ASP A 194 2.61 -12.25 13.64
N SER A 195 3.22 -13.08 12.79
CA SER A 195 4.38 -13.90 13.15
C SER A 195 5.71 -13.25 12.78
N ALA A 196 5.70 -12.09 12.12
CA ALA A 196 6.87 -11.36 11.69
C ALA A 196 7.20 -10.13 12.57
N ILE A 197 6.36 -9.88 13.59
CA ILE A 197 6.47 -8.82 14.60
C ILE A 197 6.82 -9.50 15.92
#